data_AF-A0A9D6NHF2-F1
#
_entry.id   AF-A0A9D6NHF2-F1
#
_cell.length_a   1.000
_cell.length_b   1.000
_cell.length_c   1.000
_cell.angle_alpha   90.00
_cell.angle_beta   90.00
_cell.angle_gamma   90.00
#
_symmetry.space_group_name_H-M   'P 1'
#
loop_
_entity.id
_entity.type
_entity.pdbx_description
1 polymer ?
#
loop_
_entity_poly.entity_id
_entity_poly.type
_entity_poly.pdbx_seq_one_letter_code
_entity_poly.pdbx_strand_id
1 'polypeptide(L)'
;MVRAITGPASGVQNRHWRSVYGGDGFWAFADPTDPEYVYAEYQGGNLARINKKTLETKDIKPFPNAGEKKFRFNWNAPLHISPTKRGTVYFGAQFLFRSRDYGDSWERISPDLTTNDPEKQKQEESGGLTVDNSDAEAHTTIYTISESPKNGEIIWVGTDDGNVQITRNGGKTWTNMVANVPGLPPYTWVSTVEASRFDEATAYATFDGHMNGDMKPYVYKTTDYGKTWQPLATADITGYAHVIKEDTVNRDLLFVGTELGLFISIDGGEQWAQFKGGNFPPVAVRDIAVHPRESDLILATHGRGIWIVDDITPLRALTLEVLAKDATFIESRPAVLVIPASEFGFTGDAEYDGRSASQSAVITYYQKKRHIFGDLKFEIYDSSAKLISTIPGSKRRGVNRVEWSMRMKAPKVPPAAGLVPNFFSFVGPRVMEGTYTVKMIKGKDTHTTDLKVVPGPALQAYERGSGASV
;
A
#
# COMPACT_ATOMS: atom_id res chain seq x y z
N MET A 1 -3.62 -8.71 6.98
CA MET A 1 -4.92 -8.03 7.09
C MET A 1 -5.66 -8.11 5.74
N VAL A 2 -6.88 -8.64 5.65
CA VAL A 2 -7.62 -8.78 4.36
C VAL A 2 -8.94 -8.03 4.44
N ARG A 3 -9.15 -7.06 3.53
CA ARG A 3 -10.39 -6.26 3.41
C ARG A 3 -11.43 -7.05 2.60
N ALA A 4 -12.66 -7.14 3.08
CA ALA A 4 -13.79 -7.55 2.27
C ALA A 4 -14.25 -6.37 1.39
N ILE A 5 -14.33 -6.58 0.07
CA ILE A 5 -14.87 -5.61 -0.91
C ILE A 5 -16.35 -5.30 -0.63
N THR A 6 -17.04 -6.25 0.02
CA THR A 6 -18.44 -6.15 0.44
C THR A 6 -18.52 -6.00 1.95
N GLY A 7 -18.05 -4.87 2.48
CA GLY A 7 -18.29 -4.54 3.89
C GLY A 7 -19.81 -4.37 4.14
N PRO A 8 -20.31 -4.72 5.34
CA PRO A 8 -21.70 -4.46 5.67
C PRO A 8 -22.00 -2.96 5.65
N ALA A 9 -23.28 -2.62 5.55
CA ALA A 9 -23.74 -1.23 5.57
C ALA A 9 -23.27 -0.44 6.81
N SER A 10 -22.93 -1.15 7.90
CA SER A 10 -22.44 -0.59 9.16
C SER A 10 -20.94 -0.26 9.20
N GLY A 11 -20.16 -0.58 8.17
CA GLY A 11 -18.71 -0.34 8.20
C GLY A 11 -17.85 -1.58 8.40
N VAL A 12 -16.52 -1.40 8.40
CA VAL A 12 -15.57 -2.48 8.71
C VAL A 12 -15.42 -2.58 10.22
N GLN A 13 -16.07 -3.56 10.83
CA GLN A 13 -16.02 -3.87 12.26
C GLN A 13 -14.88 -4.82 12.66
N ASN A 14 -14.55 -4.86 13.96
CA ASN A 14 -13.57 -5.78 14.54
C ASN A 14 -13.76 -7.25 14.12
N ARG A 15 -15.02 -7.71 14.04
CA ARG A 15 -15.35 -9.10 13.66
C ARG A 15 -14.97 -9.47 12.22
N HIS A 16 -14.75 -8.50 11.34
CA HIS A 16 -14.26 -8.76 9.98
C HIS A 16 -12.75 -8.99 9.95
N TRP A 17 -12.06 -8.73 11.06
CA TRP A 17 -10.65 -9.00 11.23
C TRP A 17 -10.45 -10.34 11.92
N ARG A 18 -9.43 -11.07 11.48
CA ARG A 18 -8.99 -12.32 12.10
C ARG A 18 -7.57 -12.15 12.57
N SER A 19 -7.31 -12.42 13.84
CA SER A 19 -5.94 -12.53 14.33
C SER A 19 -5.28 -13.75 13.69
N VAL A 20 -4.08 -13.55 13.13
CA VAL A 20 -3.34 -14.61 12.42
C VAL A 20 -2.17 -15.13 13.22
N TYR A 21 -1.64 -14.33 14.16
CA TYR A 21 -0.50 -14.68 15.00
C TYR A 21 -0.43 -13.76 16.23
N GLY A 22 0.47 -14.05 17.18
CA GLY A 22 0.64 -13.33 18.45
C GLY A 22 1.92 -12.49 18.53
N GLY A 23 2.34 -12.17 19.76
CA GLY A 23 3.51 -11.31 20.03
C GLY A 23 3.20 -9.82 19.88
N ASP A 24 4.24 -8.99 19.70
CA ASP A 24 4.06 -7.53 19.54
C ASP A 24 3.70 -7.12 18.10
N GLY A 25 3.70 -8.06 17.15
CA GLY A 25 3.31 -7.85 15.75
C GLY A 25 4.36 -7.14 14.89
N PHE A 26 4.84 -7.83 13.84
CA PHE A 26 5.95 -7.40 12.98
C PHE A 26 5.58 -7.60 11.50
N TRP A 27 6.48 -8.14 10.68
CA TRP A 27 6.16 -8.48 9.30
C TRP A 27 5.08 -9.57 9.23
N ALA A 28 4.10 -9.34 8.37
CA ALA A 28 3.04 -10.29 8.10
C ALA A 28 2.70 -10.31 6.61
N PHE A 29 2.94 -11.43 5.95
CA PHE A 29 2.74 -11.58 4.52
C PHE A 29 1.74 -12.68 4.21
N ALA A 30 0.74 -12.38 3.39
CA ALA A 30 -0.06 -13.42 2.75
C ALA A 30 0.73 -14.02 1.60
N ASP A 31 0.75 -15.35 1.47
CA ASP A 31 1.37 -15.99 0.33
C ASP A 31 0.56 -15.66 -0.94
N PRO A 32 1.17 -15.03 -1.96
CA PRO A 32 0.46 -14.63 -3.17
C PRO A 32 0.07 -15.83 -4.05
N THR A 33 0.69 -17.00 -3.82
CA THR A 33 0.47 -18.21 -4.60
C THR A 33 -0.47 -19.21 -3.93
N ASP A 34 -0.62 -19.09 -2.61
CA ASP A 34 -1.58 -19.86 -1.84
C ASP A 34 -2.26 -18.97 -0.81
N PRO A 35 -3.51 -18.52 -1.08
CA PRO A 35 -4.20 -17.59 -0.21
C PRO A 35 -4.50 -18.18 1.17
N GLU A 36 -4.28 -19.46 1.43
CA GLU A 36 -4.47 -20.06 2.74
C GLU A 36 -3.27 -19.87 3.66
N TYR A 37 -2.07 -19.60 3.14
CA TYR A 37 -0.87 -19.42 3.95
C TYR A 37 -0.60 -17.94 4.26
N VAL A 38 -0.20 -17.71 5.51
CA VAL A 38 0.31 -16.43 6.00
C VAL A 38 1.62 -16.71 6.72
N TYR A 39 2.60 -15.85 6.53
CA TYR A 39 3.82 -15.82 7.32
C TYR A 39 3.72 -14.63 8.27
N ALA A 40 4.07 -14.83 9.53
CA ALA A 40 4.00 -13.78 10.52
C ALA A 40 5.14 -13.91 11.52
N GLU A 41 5.56 -12.77 12.06
CA GLU A 41 6.69 -12.66 12.95
C GLU A 41 6.33 -12.07 14.31
N TYR A 42 7.20 -12.40 15.27
CA TYR A 42 7.34 -11.69 16.53
C TYR A 42 8.81 -11.40 16.84
N GLN A 43 9.06 -10.71 17.96
CA GLN A 43 10.35 -10.18 18.42
C GLN A 43 11.56 -11.07 18.12
N GLY A 44 12.70 -10.47 17.79
CA GLY A 44 13.98 -11.19 17.67
C GLY A 44 14.04 -12.16 16.50
N GLY A 45 13.29 -11.88 15.43
CA GLY A 45 13.22 -12.70 14.22
C GLY A 45 12.60 -14.07 14.44
N ASN A 46 11.62 -14.19 15.33
CA ASN A 46 10.82 -15.41 15.40
C ASN A 46 9.75 -15.40 14.31
N LEU A 47 9.67 -16.49 13.56
CA LEU A 47 8.91 -16.56 12.31
C LEU A 47 8.08 -17.85 12.28
N ALA A 48 6.80 -17.72 11.96
CA ALA A 48 5.90 -18.84 11.75
C ALA A 48 5.15 -18.78 10.41
N ARG A 49 4.81 -19.95 9.90
CA ARG A 49 3.84 -20.15 8.81
C ARG A 49 2.52 -20.61 9.41
N ILE A 50 1.44 -19.95 9.01
CA ILE A 50 0.07 -20.19 9.48
C ILE A 50 -0.82 -20.59 8.30
N ASN A 51 -1.56 -21.68 8.46
CA ASN A 51 -2.61 -22.07 7.52
C ASN A 51 -3.96 -21.54 8.04
N LYS A 52 -4.58 -20.61 7.31
CA LYS A 52 -5.84 -19.95 7.71
C LYS A 52 -7.05 -20.88 7.69
N LYS A 53 -7.00 -21.99 6.95
CA LYS A 53 -8.07 -22.97 6.88
C LYS A 53 -8.01 -23.95 8.05
N THR A 54 -6.85 -24.55 8.29
CA THR A 54 -6.67 -25.57 9.34
C THR A 54 -6.33 -24.98 10.70
N LEU A 55 -5.94 -23.70 10.76
CA LEU A 55 -5.38 -23.01 11.93
C LEU A 55 -4.04 -23.57 12.42
N GLU A 56 -3.40 -24.43 11.63
CA GLU A 56 -2.06 -24.92 11.93
C GLU A 56 -1.06 -23.76 11.90
N THR A 57 -0.18 -23.75 12.90
CA THR A 57 0.96 -22.83 13.00
C THR A 57 2.24 -23.66 13.13
N LYS A 58 3.24 -23.35 12.31
CA LYS A 58 4.54 -24.00 12.35
C LYS A 58 5.64 -22.95 12.45
N ASP A 59 6.49 -23.08 13.46
CA ASP A 59 7.70 -22.27 13.58
C ASP A 59 8.70 -22.69 12.49
N ILE A 60 9.20 -21.69 11.76
CA ILE A 60 10.05 -21.89 10.58
C ILE A 60 11.30 -21.01 10.64
N LYS A 61 11.70 -20.53 11.82
CA LYS A 61 12.93 -19.74 11.97
C LYS A 61 14.17 -20.59 11.59
N PRO A 62 15.14 -20.07 10.81
CA PRO A 62 16.40 -20.75 10.59
C PRO A 62 17.26 -20.76 11.86
N PHE A 63 17.90 -21.90 12.14
CA PHE A 63 18.77 -22.10 13.30
C PHE A 63 20.22 -22.37 12.90
N PRO A 64 21.20 -22.02 13.76
CA PRO A 64 22.59 -22.38 13.55
C PRO A 64 22.79 -23.89 13.55
N ASN A 65 23.70 -24.36 12.70
CA ASN A 65 24.18 -25.74 12.77
C ASN A 65 24.95 -25.98 14.07
N ALA A 66 25.08 -27.24 14.48
CA ALA A 66 25.85 -27.60 15.66
C ALA A 66 27.29 -27.03 15.57
N GLY A 67 27.69 -26.24 16.56
CA GLY A 67 29.01 -25.60 16.63
C GLY A 67 29.10 -24.21 15.96
N GLU A 68 28.07 -23.75 15.25
CA GLU A 68 28.01 -22.38 14.76
C GLU A 68 27.58 -21.40 15.87
N LYS A 69 28.04 -20.14 15.75
CA LYS A 69 27.60 -19.05 16.64
C LYS A 69 26.10 -18.76 16.42
N LYS A 70 25.44 -18.27 17.47
CA LYS A 70 24.05 -17.77 17.39
C LYS A 70 23.93 -16.74 16.25
N PHE A 71 22.85 -16.84 15.48
CA PHE A 71 22.52 -15.83 14.47
C PHE A 71 22.01 -14.55 15.13
N ARG A 72 22.28 -13.42 14.49
CA ARG A 72 21.83 -12.09 14.92
C ARG A 72 20.64 -11.70 14.05
N PHE A 73 19.48 -11.52 14.67
CA PHE A 73 18.27 -11.06 13.99
C PHE A 73 17.94 -9.66 14.45
N ASN A 74 17.43 -8.83 13.55
CA ASN A 74 16.88 -7.55 13.95
C ASN A 74 15.63 -7.78 14.83
N TRP A 75 15.28 -6.79 15.64
CA TRP A 75 13.98 -6.75 16.31
C TRP A 75 12.84 -6.99 15.30
N ASN A 76 12.89 -6.26 14.17
CA ASN A 76 12.01 -6.40 13.01
C ASN A 76 12.74 -7.11 11.86
N ALA A 77 13.13 -8.37 12.06
CA ALA A 77 13.86 -9.13 11.04
C ALA A 77 13.11 -9.16 9.71
N PRO A 78 13.73 -8.83 8.57
CA PRO A 78 13.00 -8.73 7.31
C PRO A 78 12.66 -10.11 6.75
N LEU A 79 11.43 -10.20 6.26
CA LEU A 79 10.90 -11.32 5.48
C LEU A 79 10.47 -10.82 4.10
N HIS A 80 10.74 -11.62 3.09
CA HIS A 80 10.34 -11.32 1.72
C HIS A 80 9.83 -12.59 1.03
N ILE A 81 8.63 -12.53 0.46
CA ILE A 81 8.11 -13.61 -0.38
C ILE A 81 8.48 -13.33 -1.83
N SER A 82 9.04 -14.34 -2.50
CA SER A 82 9.44 -14.22 -3.90
C SER A 82 8.24 -13.86 -4.80
N PRO A 83 8.28 -12.74 -5.53
CA PRO A 83 7.31 -12.43 -6.58
C PRO A 83 7.45 -13.33 -7.82
N THR A 84 8.57 -14.04 -7.96
CA THR A 84 8.90 -14.79 -9.19
C THR A 84 8.77 -16.31 -9.05
N LYS A 85 8.92 -16.86 -7.83
CA LYS A 85 8.97 -18.29 -7.58
C LYS A 85 8.07 -18.67 -6.41
N ARG A 86 7.05 -19.49 -6.70
CA ARG A 86 6.13 -20.06 -5.70
C ARG A 86 6.89 -20.80 -4.60
N GLY A 87 6.44 -20.64 -3.35
CA GLY A 87 7.01 -21.28 -2.16
C GLY A 87 8.42 -20.83 -1.79
N THR A 88 8.97 -19.83 -2.49
CA THR A 88 10.28 -19.25 -2.15
C THR A 88 10.10 -18.08 -1.20
N VAL A 89 10.77 -18.15 -0.06
CA VAL A 89 10.71 -17.15 1.01
C VAL A 89 12.15 -16.82 1.45
N TYR A 90 12.41 -15.55 1.71
CA TYR A 90 13.70 -15.05 2.18
C TYR A 90 13.56 -14.48 3.58
N PHE A 91 14.55 -14.75 4.43
CA PHE A 91 14.57 -14.26 5.81
C PHE A 91 15.95 -13.75 6.19
N GLY A 92 16.01 -12.58 6.81
CA GLY A 92 17.24 -11.85 7.10
C GLY A 92 17.70 -11.96 8.55
N ALA A 93 18.90 -12.49 8.75
CA ALA A 93 19.69 -12.34 9.97
C ALA A 93 20.86 -11.39 9.67
N GLN A 94 22.08 -11.65 10.17
CA GLN A 94 23.29 -11.13 9.53
C GLN A 94 23.56 -11.78 8.15
N PHE A 95 22.96 -12.95 7.93
CA PHE A 95 22.97 -13.70 6.68
C PHE A 95 21.59 -13.67 6.03
N LEU A 96 21.55 -13.75 4.70
CA LEU A 96 20.31 -13.99 3.97
C LEU A 96 20.07 -15.50 3.85
N PHE A 97 18.90 -15.95 4.31
CA PHE A 97 18.42 -17.30 4.12
C PHE A 97 17.35 -17.35 3.04
N ARG A 98 17.30 -18.46 2.30
CA ARG A 98 16.26 -18.76 1.32
C ARG A 98 15.66 -20.14 1.60
N SER A 99 14.34 -20.19 1.69
CA SER A 99 13.57 -21.42 1.61
C SER A 99 12.97 -21.56 0.21
N ARG A 100 12.76 -22.80 -0.24
CA ARG A 100 12.04 -23.15 -1.49
C ARG A 100 10.82 -24.03 -1.24
N ASP A 101 10.50 -24.25 0.02
CA ASP A 101 9.49 -25.16 0.53
C ASP A 101 8.68 -24.48 1.65
N TYR A 102 8.33 -23.21 1.43
CA TYR A 102 7.46 -22.44 2.31
C TYR A 102 7.97 -22.36 3.76
N GLY A 103 9.29 -22.34 3.95
CA GLY A 103 9.95 -22.27 5.26
C GLY A 103 10.26 -23.60 5.93
N ASP A 104 9.99 -24.75 5.29
CA ASP A 104 10.26 -26.06 5.90
C ASP A 104 11.77 -26.37 6.00
N SER A 105 12.58 -25.83 5.08
CA SER A 105 14.04 -25.85 5.14
C SER A 105 14.66 -24.53 4.64
N TRP A 106 15.91 -24.27 5.07
CA TRP A 106 16.61 -23.02 4.77
C TRP A 106 18.02 -23.26 4.23
N GLU A 107 18.34 -22.55 3.16
CA GLU A 107 19.68 -22.43 2.58
C GLU A 107 20.26 -21.06 2.96
N ARG A 108 21.47 -21.01 3.52
CA ARG A 108 22.23 -19.76 3.65
C ARG A 108 22.78 -19.37 2.28
N ILE A 109 22.36 -18.21 1.76
CA ILE A 109 22.72 -17.75 0.41
C ILE A 109 23.57 -16.47 0.43
N SER A 110 24.23 -16.16 1.55
CA SER A 110 25.14 -15.04 1.66
C SER A 110 26.23 -15.27 2.72
N PRO A 111 27.37 -14.56 2.63
CA PRO A 111 28.21 -14.30 3.79
C PRO A 111 27.52 -13.32 4.75
N ASP A 112 28.19 -12.91 5.82
CA ASP A 112 27.70 -11.82 6.67
C ASP A 112 27.65 -10.54 5.82
N LEU A 113 26.45 -9.98 5.63
CA LEU A 113 26.22 -8.81 4.77
C LEU A 113 26.33 -7.48 5.52
N THR A 114 26.69 -7.52 6.79
CA THR A 114 26.77 -6.36 7.67
C THR A 114 28.22 -5.88 7.79
N THR A 115 28.46 -4.80 8.53
CA THR A 115 29.82 -4.39 8.91
C THR A 115 30.49 -5.40 9.86
N ASN A 116 29.69 -6.25 10.52
CA ASN A 116 30.12 -7.22 11.52
C ASN A 116 31.04 -6.61 12.60
N ASP A 117 30.74 -5.37 12.99
CA ASP A 117 31.49 -4.61 14.00
C ASP A 117 31.29 -5.24 15.41
N PRO A 118 32.34 -5.82 16.03
CA PRO A 118 32.22 -6.45 17.35
C PRO A 118 31.85 -5.46 18.46
N GLU A 119 32.18 -4.17 18.31
CA GLU A 119 31.83 -3.15 19.30
C GLU A 119 30.32 -2.88 19.32
N LYS A 120 29.61 -3.22 18.25
CA LYS A 120 28.16 -3.15 18.14
C LYS A 120 27.45 -4.48 18.41
N GLN A 121 28.19 -5.51 18.82
CA GLN A 121 27.66 -6.86 19.13
C GLN A 121 27.79 -7.21 20.62
N LYS A 122 27.60 -6.21 21.47
CA LYS A 122 27.72 -6.29 22.94
C LYS A 122 26.37 -6.19 23.64
N GLN A 123 25.29 -6.71 23.03
CA GLN A 123 23.95 -6.66 23.62
C GLN A 123 23.83 -7.40 24.96
N GLU A 124 24.76 -8.30 25.29
CA GLU A 124 24.78 -8.92 26.62
C GLU A 124 25.35 -7.98 27.71
N GLU A 125 25.89 -6.82 27.31
CA GLU A 125 26.46 -5.78 28.18
C GLU A 125 25.57 -4.52 28.23
N SER A 126 24.43 -4.47 27.53
CA SER A 126 23.50 -3.33 27.56
C SER A 126 22.69 -3.27 28.87
N GLY A 127 22.11 -2.12 29.18
CA GLY A 127 21.31 -1.89 30.40
C GLY A 127 22.11 -1.55 31.68
N GLY A 128 23.44 -1.65 31.64
CA GLY A 128 24.30 -1.22 32.74
C GLY A 128 24.31 -2.20 33.91
N LEU A 129 23.81 -1.79 35.09
CA LEU A 129 23.78 -2.66 36.27
C LEU A 129 22.83 -3.86 36.11
N THR A 130 21.76 -3.71 35.33
CA THR A 130 20.84 -4.79 34.98
C THR A 130 20.92 -4.99 33.49
N VAL A 131 21.24 -6.20 33.04
CA VAL A 131 21.32 -6.50 31.61
C VAL A 131 19.95 -6.24 30.97
N ASP A 132 19.91 -5.37 29.97
CA ASP A 132 18.74 -5.09 29.15
C ASP A 132 18.99 -5.65 27.76
N ASN A 133 18.51 -6.87 27.53
CA ASN A 133 18.67 -7.59 26.27
C ASN A 133 17.33 -8.21 25.91
N SER A 134 16.50 -7.40 25.26
CA SER A 134 15.20 -7.81 24.77
C SER A 134 15.29 -8.47 23.40
N ASP A 135 16.44 -8.37 22.71
CA ASP A 135 16.69 -8.49 21.25
C ASP A 135 16.51 -7.15 20.50
N ALA A 136 15.97 -6.10 21.12
CA ALA A 136 15.86 -4.77 20.50
C ALA A 136 17.24 -4.08 20.34
N GLU A 137 18.22 -4.51 21.13
CA GLU A 137 19.59 -4.02 21.15
C GLU A 137 20.48 -4.72 20.12
N ALA A 138 19.94 -5.70 19.38
CA ALA A 138 20.66 -6.37 18.30
C ALA A 138 20.98 -5.41 17.15
N HIS A 139 22.26 -5.36 16.77
CA HIS A 139 22.78 -4.53 15.68
C HIS A 139 23.61 -5.40 14.73
N THR A 140 23.96 -4.89 13.55
CA THR A 140 24.71 -5.60 12.50
C THR A 140 23.86 -6.76 11.98
N THR A 141 22.67 -6.38 11.50
CA THR A 141 21.62 -7.26 10.98
C THR A 141 21.06 -6.71 9.66
N ILE A 142 20.56 -7.62 8.82
CA ILE A 142 19.80 -7.26 7.63
C ILE A 142 18.45 -6.68 8.08
N TYR A 143 18.06 -5.55 7.50
CA TYR A 143 16.87 -4.78 7.85
C TYR A 143 15.80 -4.77 6.74
N THR A 144 16.21 -4.93 5.48
CA THR A 144 15.29 -4.96 4.33
C THR A 144 15.78 -5.90 3.23
N ILE A 145 14.85 -6.56 2.55
CA ILE A 145 15.11 -7.53 1.47
C ILE A 145 14.17 -7.23 0.30
N SER A 146 14.71 -7.23 -0.92
CA SER A 146 13.93 -7.04 -2.14
C SER A 146 14.43 -7.94 -3.27
N GLU A 147 13.68 -9.00 -3.60
CA GLU A 147 13.90 -9.75 -4.84
C GLU A 147 13.30 -8.97 -6.02
N SER A 148 14.02 -8.89 -7.14
CA SER A 148 13.49 -8.26 -8.34
C SER A 148 12.27 -9.03 -8.87
N PRO A 149 11.12 -8.36 -9.08
CA PRO A 149 9.96 -8.97 -9.73
C PRO A 149 10.22 -9.41 -11.18
N LYS A 150 11.30 -8.93 -11.79
CA LYS A 150 11.67 -9.25 -13.17
C LYS A 150 12.61 -10.45 -13.25
N ASN A 151 13.42 -10.67 -12.22
CA ASN A 151 14.46 -11.69 -12.22
C ASN A 151 14.81 -12.13 -10.79
N GLY A 152 14.37 -13.33 -10.41
CA GLY A 152 14.62 -13.89 -9.07
C GLY A 152 16.08 -14.25 -8.75
N GLU A 153 17.01 -14.03 -9.67
CA GLU A 153 18.44 -14.11 -9.38
C GLU A 153 19.02 -12.77 -8.88
N ILE A 154 18.25 -11.68 -9.00
CA ILE A 154 18.61 -10.35 -8.50
C ILE A 154 17.92 -10.12 -7.16
N ILE A 155 18.72 -9.97 -6.11
CA ILE A 155 18.24 -9.72 -4.76
C ILE A 155 19.04 -8.58 -4.16
N TRP A 156 18.31 -7.61 -3.60
CA TRP A 156 18.86 -6.51 -2.84
C TRP A 156 18.65 -6.72 -1.35
N VAL A 157 19.62 -6.25 -0.57
CA VAL A 157 19.61 -6.29 0.89
C VAL A 157 20.08 -4.94 1.41
N GLY A 158 19.40 -4.43 2.45
CA GLY A 158 19.85 -3.29 3.25
C GLY A 158 20.03 -3.68 4.71
N THR A 159 21.00 -3.09 5.40
CA THR A 159 21.32 -3.40 6.81
C THR A 159 21.08 -2.22 7.75
N ASP A 160 20.91 -2.53 9.04
CA ASP A 160 20.84 -1.57 10.15
C ASP A 160 22.19 -0.88 10.45
N ASP A 161 23.25 -1.22 9.73
CA ASP A 161 24.56 -0.60 9.83
C ASP A 161 25.03 0.04 8.52
N GLY A 162 24.11 0.17 7.57
CA GLY A 162 24.21 1.05 6.41
C GLY A 162 24.74 0.43 5.12
N ASN A 163 24.93 -0.89 5.05
CA ASN A 163 25.25 -1.55 3.79
C ASN A 163 24.01 -1.70 2.91
N VAL A 164 24.13 -1.34 1.63
CA VAL A 164 23.19 -1.72 0.57
C VAL A 164 23.90 -2.67 -0.38
N GLN A 165 23.45 -3.92 -0.46
CA GLN A 165 24.12 -4.99 -1.21
C GLN A 165 23.20 -5.58 -2.27
N ILE A 166 23.81 -6.06 -3.35
CA ILE A 166 23.14 -6.77 -4.44
C ILE A 166 23.84 -8.08 -4.76
N THR A 167 23.04 -9.11 -5.04
CA THR A 167 23.45 -10.27 -5.84
C THR A 167 22.70 -10.27 -7.16
N ARG A 168 23.32 -10.81 -8.21
CA ARG A 168 22.70 -10.99 -9.55
C ARG A 168 22.76 -12.44 -10.04
N ASN A 169 23.09 -13.36 -9.14
CA ASN A 169 23.26 -14.78 -9.42
C ASN A 169 22.69 -15.65 -8.30
N GLY A 170 21.59 -15.19 -7.69
CA GLY A 170 20.80 -15.96 -6.75
C GLY A 170 21.49 -16.21 -5.40
N GLY A 171 22.40 -15.31 -5.01
CA GLY A 171 23.11 -15.35 -3.73
C GLY A 171 24.54 -15.91 -3.78
N LYS A 172 25.05 -16.32 -4.95
CA LYS A 172 26.40 -16.90 -5.04
C LYS A 172 27.49 -15.86 -4.75
N THR A 173 27.31 -14.64 -5.23
CA THR A 173 28.22 -13.51 -4.97
C THR A 173 27.42 -12.25 -4.65
N TRP A 174 27.95 -11.45 -3.72
CA TRP A 174 27.35 -10.20 -3.26
C TRP A 174 28.32 -9.03 -3.48
N THR A 175 27.78 -7.86 -3.76
CA THR A 175 28.55 -6.62 -3.92
C THR A 175 27.88 -5.51 -3.12
N ASN A 176 28.65 -4.90 -2.22
CA ASN A 176 28.21 -3.75 -1.44
C ASN A 176 28.34 -2.47 -2.27
N MET A 177 27.24 -1.74 -2.41
CA MET A 177 27.09 -0.56 -3.25
C MET A 177 27.03 0.74 -2.44
N VAL A 178 27.09 0.69 -1.11
CA VAL A 178 26.95 1.90 -0.26
C VAL A 178 27.98 2.98 -0.60
N ALA A 179 29.21 2.59 -0.95
CA ALA A 179 30.27 3.52 -1.34
C ALA A 179 29.93 4.36 -2.59
N ASN A 180 28.95 3.92 -3.38
CA ASN A 180 28.49 4.63 -4.58
C ASN A 180 27.32 5.58 -4.31
N VAL A 181 26.82 5.67 -3.06
CA VAL A 181 25.70 6.53 -2.70
C VAL A 181 26.23 7.92 -2.31
N PRO A 182 26.01 8.97 -3.14
CA PRO A 182 26.63 10.26 -2.91
C PRO A 182 26.00 10.99 -1.72
N GLY A 183 26.84 11.56 -0.86
CA GLY A 183 26.40 12.42 0.24
C GLY A 183 25.72 11.71 1.41
N LEU A 184 25.75 10.37 1.44
CA LEU A 184 25.21 9.58 2.54
C LEU A 184 26.21 9.49 3.69
N PRO A 185 25.84 9.85 4.93
CA PRO A 185 26.72 9.66 6.09
C PRO A 185 27.03 8.17 6.35
N PRO A 186 28.23 7.84 6.85
CA PRO A 186 28.56 6.46 7.23
C PRO A 186 27.58 5.89 8.26
N TYR A 187 27.31 4.59 8.17
CA TYR A 187 26.42 3.85 9.08
C TYR A 187 24.96 4.33 9.12
N THR A 188 24.50 5.08 8.11
CA THR A 188 23.09 5.45 7.97
C THR A 188 22.28 4.22 7.59
N TRP A 189 21.26 3.87 8.39
CA TRP A 189 20.49 2.63 8.22
C TRP A 189 19.82 2.58 6.86
N VAL A 190 19.77 1.42 6.23
CA VAL A 190 19.00 1.25 4.98
C VAL A 190 17.56 0.91 5.36
N SER A 191 16.68 1.91 5.41
CA SER A 191 15.30 1.74 5.88
C SER A 191 14.42 0.97 4.90
N THR A 192 14.66 1.09 3.59
CA THR A 192 14.01 0.27 2.56
C THR A 192 14.90 0.13 1.33
N VAL A 193 14.89 -1.04 0.68
CA VAL A 193 15.29 -1.19 -0.72
C VAL A 193 14.11 -1.78 -1.51
N GLU A 194 13.81 -1.21 -2.68
CA GLU A 194 12.75 -1.67 -3.58
C GLU A 194 13.34 -1.89 -4.98
N ALA A 195 13.43 -3.15 -5.41
CA ALA A 195 13.78 -3.48 -6.78
C ALA A 195 12.63 -3.09 -7.72
N SER A 196 12.93 -2.42 -8.84
CA SER A 196 11.90 -1.99 -9.79
C SER A 196 11.21 -3.19 -10.41
N ARG A 197 9.90 -3.08 -10.59
CA ARG A 197 9.11 -4.08 -11.33
C ARG A 197 9.17 -3.86 -12.83
N PHE A 198 9.67 -2.72 -13.30
CA PHE A 198 9.72 -2.37 -14.72
C PHE A 198 11.08 -2.67 -15.35
N ASP A 199 12.16 -2.58 -14.59
CA ASP A 199 13.53 -2.71 -15.09
C ASP A 199 14.45 -3.43 -14.10
N GLU A 200 15.22 -4.42 -14.57
CA GLU A 200 16.10 -5.25 -13.73
C GLU A 200 17.27 -4.46 -13.13
N ALA A 201 17.72 -3.39 -13.80
CA ALA A 201 18.84 -2.57 -13.36
C ALA A 201 18.42 -1.46 -12.38
N THR A 202 17.12 -1.22 -12.25
CA THR A 202 16.57 -0.13 -11.46
C THR A 202 16.21 -0.60 -10.06
N ALA A 203 16.62 0.16 -9.05
CA ALA A 203 16.20 -0.01 -7.67
C ALA A 203 16.13 1.35 -6.96
N TYR A 204 15.33 1.40 -5.90
CA TYR A 204 15.15 2.55 -5.06
C TYR A 204 15.58 2.21 -3.64
N ALA A 205 16.13 3.19 -2.92
CA ALA A 205 16.52 3.00 -1.52
C ALA A 205 16.21 4.25 -0.69
N THR A 206 15.79 4.02 0.55
CA THR A 206 15.73 5.06 1.57
C THR A 206 16.73 4.76 2.68
N PHE A 207 17.27 5.82 3.26
CA PHE A 207 18.20 5.70 4.38
C PHE A 207 17.75 6.56 5.56
N ASP A 208 18.00 6.07 6.75
CA ASP A 208 17.55 6.67 7.99
C ASP A 208 18.72 6.97 8.93
N GLY A 209 18.96 8.26 9.18
CA GLY A 209 20.01 8.77 10.03
C GLY A 209 19.54 9.28 11.39
N HIS A 210 18.24 9.19 11.71
CA HIS A 210 17.68 9.90 12.87
C HIS A 210 18.25 9.42 14.20
N MET A 211 18.65 8.14 14.29
CA MET A 211 19.30 7.56 15.47
C MET A 211 20.65 8.23 15.79
N ASN A 212 21.27 8.88 14.81
CA ASN A 212 22.51 9.65 14.97
C ASN A 212 22.26 11.17 14.99
N GLY A 213 20.99 11.61 15.11
CA GLY A 213 20.59 13.02 15.10
C GLY A 213 20.48 13.65 13.71
N ASP A 214 20.64 12.89 12.61
CA ASP A 214 20.44 13.38 11.25
C ASP A 214 18.99 13.18 10.80
N MET A 215 18.25 14.27 10.69
CA MET A 215 16.82 14.27 10.35
C MET A 215 16.55 14.47 8.85
N LYS A 216 17.58 14.40 7.99
CA LYS A 216 17.42 14.61 6.54
C LYS A 216 16.71 13.44 5.85
N PRO A 217 15.88 13.70 4.83
CA PRO A 217 15.37 12.65 3.94
C PRO A 217 16.44 12.18 2.98
N TYR A 218 16.82 10.91 3.08
CA TYR A 218 17.69 10.25 2.11
C TYR A 218 16.85 9.29 1.26
N VAL A 219 16.65 9.64 -0.01
CA VAL A 219 15.89 8.86 -1.00
C VAL A 219 16.71 8.81 -2.27
N TYR A 220 16.98 7.62 -2.78
CA TYR A 220 17.84 7.42 -3.94
C TYR A 220 17.26 6.43 -4.95
N LYS A 221 17.69 6.57 -6.20
CA LYS A 221 17.41 5.67 -7.32
C LYS A 221 18.69 5.28 -8.02
N THR A 222 18.81 4.03 -8.40
CA THR A 222 19.81 3.54 -9.37
C THR A 222 19.10 3.01 -10.60
N THR A 223 19.77 3.02 -11.75
CA THR A 223 19.32 2.41 -13.01
C THR A 223 20.40 1.53 -13.65
N ASP A 224 21.45 1.20 -12.89
CA ASP A 224 22.63 0.49 -13.36
C ASP A 224 23.14 -0.56 -12.36
N TYR A 225 22.22 -1.17 -11.61
CA TYR A 225 22.50 -2.14 -10.55
C TYR A 225 23.33 -1.57 -9.39
N GLY A 226 23.17 -0.29 -9.07
CA GLY A 226 23.78 0.36 -7.91
C GLY A 226 25.20 0.87 -8.12
N LYS A 227 25.68 0.90 -9.38
CA LYS A 227 26.98 1.50 -9.72
C LYS A 227 26.93 3.01 -9.57
N THR A 228 25.79 3.61 -9.88
CA THR A 228 25.50 5.02 -9.62
C THR A 228 24.14 5.17 -8.94
N TRP A 229 24.04 6.16 -8.05
CA TRP A 229 22.82 6.51 -7.35
C TRP A 229 22.51 7.99 -7.52
N GLN A 230 21.27 8.27 -7.94
CA GLN A 230 20.71 9.60 -8.06
C GLN A 230 19.88 9.92 -6.81
N PRO A 231 20.13 11.04 -6.11
CA PRO A 231 19.24 11.49 -5.04
C PRO A 231 17.91 11.96 -5.64
N LEU A 232 16.80 11.53 -5.03
CA LEU A 232 15.44 11.93 -5.38
C LEU A 232 14.83 12.92 -4.38
N ALA A 233 15.41 13.07 -3.20
CA ALA A 233 14.89 13.99 -2.19
C ALA A 233 15.04 15.45 -2.64
N THR A 234 13.94 16.19 -2.70
CA THR A 234 13.90 17.64 -2.92
C THR A 234 13.54 18.36 -1.61
N ALA A 235 13.55 19.70 -1.62
CA ALA A 235 13.12 20.51 -0.48
C ALA A 235 11.63 20.30 -0.11
N ASP A 236 10.82 19.72 -1.00
CA ASP A 236 9.40 19.43 -0.74
C ASP A 236 9.22 18.20 0.15
N ILE A 237 10.15 17.25 0.13
CA ILE A 237 10.12 16.10 1.04
C ILE A 237 10.61 16.55 2.41
N THR A 238 9.77 16.34 3.43
CA THR A 238 10.07 16.71 4.81
C THR A 238 9.95 15.51 5.74
N GLY A 239 10.77 15.50 6.78
CA GLY A 239 10.97 14.34 7.65
C GLY A 239 11.89 13.30 7.01
N TYR A 240 12.62 12.56 7.85
CA TYR A 240 13.46 11.46 7.38
C TYR A 240 12.60 10.35 6.76
N ALA A 241 13.17 9.62 5.80
CA ALA A 241 12.44 8.70 4.93
C ALA A 241 12.44 7.27 5.47
N HIS A 242 11.26 6.65 5.53
CA HIS A 242 11.07 5.27 5.98
C HIS A 242 10.99 4.28 4.81
N VAL A 243 10.23 4.65 3.78
CA VAL A 243 9.87 3.74 2.70
C VAL A 243 9.71 4.49 1.38
N ILE A 244 10.13 3.85 0.29
CA ILE A 244 9.82 4.25 -1.09
C ILE A 244 9.11 3.10 -1.81
N LYS A 245 8.06 3.42 -2.57
CA LYS A 245 7.30 2.44 -3.33
C LYS A 245 7.06 2.91 -4.77
N GLU A 246 7.35 2.03 -5.71
CA GLU A 246 7.04 2.19 -7.14
C GLU A 246 5.63 1.66 -7.42
N ASP A 247 4.83 2.43 -8.16
CA ASP A 247 3.50 1.97 -8.58
C ASP A 247 3.55 0.68 -9.40
N THR A 248 2.44 -0.05 -9.39
CA THR A 248 2.28 -1.34 -10.08
C THR A 248 2.07 -1.21 -11.60
N VAL A 249 1.71 -0.03 -12.10
CA VAL A 249 1.33 0.19 -13.51
C VAL A 249 2.13 1.32 -14.18
N ASN A 250 2.38 2.42 -13.47
CA ASN A 250 3.10 3.58 -13.99
C ASN A 250 4.47 3.73 -13.31
N ARG A 251 5.55 3.60 -14.09
CA ARG A 251 6.94 3.69 -13.61
C ARG A 251 7.35 5.05 -13.04
N ASP A 252 6.62 6.11 -13.41
CA ASP A 252 6.91 7.48 -12.97
C ASP A 252 6.10 7.87 -11.73
N LEU A 253 5.11 7.06 -11.33
CA LEU A 253 4.34 7.27 -10.11
C LEU A 253 5.07 6.62 -8.92
N LEU A 254 5.65 7.46 -8.07
CA LEU A 254 6.40 7.05 -6.88
C LEU A 254 5.77 7.59 -5.61
N PHE A 255 5.88 6.80 -4.53
CA PHE A 255 5.39 7.13 -3.20
C PHE A 255 6.54 7.08 -2.21
N VAL A 256 6.67 8.12 -1.37
CA VAL A 256 7.62 8.14 -0.25
C VAL A 256 6.87 8.36 1.05
N GLY A 257 7.04 7.43 1.98
CA GLY A 257 6.61 7.57 3.36
C GLY A 257 7.73 8.14 4.20
N THR A 258 7.46 9.25 4.89
CA THR A 258 8.40 9.87 5.83
C THR A 258 7.81 9.93 7.23
N GLU A 259 8.59 10.42 8.18
CA GLU A 259 8.11 10.71 9.53
C GLU A 259 6.94 11.73 9.57
N LEU A 260 6.79 12.57 8.54
CA LEU A 260 5.83 13.67 8.51
C LEU A 260 4.73 13.51 7.45
N GLY A 261 4.65 12.36 6.78
CA GLY A 261 3.51 11.99 5.93
C GLY A 261 3.89 11.25 4.66
N LEU A 262 2.94 11.24 3.72
CA LEU A 262 3.09 10.65 2.39
C LEU A 262 3.42 11.73 1.36
N PHE A 263 4.42 11.48 0.53
CA PHE A 263 4.81 12.30 -0.62
C PHE A 263 4.64 11.50 -1.91
N ILE A 264 4.18 12.16 -2.97
CA ILE A 264 3.85 11.54 -4.25
C ILE A 264 4.57 12.30 -5.36
N SER A 265 5.23 11.57 -6.25
CA SER A 265 5.77 12.06 -7.51
C SER A 265 5.03 11.40 -8.67
N ILE A 266 4.79 12.16 -9.75
CA ILE A 266 4.18 11.67 -10.99
C ILE A 266 5.16 11.69 -12.18
N ASP A 267 6.42 12.04 -11.91
CA ASP A 267 7.48 12.31 -12.89
C ASP A 267 8.79 11.60 -12.51
N GLY A 268 8.68 10.44 -11.86
CA GLY A 268 9.82 9.56 -11.59
C GLY A 268 10.76 10.06 -10.49
N GLY A 269 10.30 11.01 -9.67
CA GLY A 269 11.02 11.56 -8.52
C GLY A 269 11.63 12.94 -8.77
N GLU A 270 11.32 13.61 -9.88
CA GLU A 270 11.80 14.96 -10.16
C GLU A 270 11.09 16.01 -9.28
N GLN A 271 9.78 15.87 -9.10
CA GLN A 271 8.97 16.73 -8.23
C GLN A 271 8.11 15.91 -7.27
N TRP A 272 7.90 16.47 -6.07
CA TRP A 272 7.16 15.82 -5.01
C TRP A 272 6.05 16.72 -4.47
N ALA A 273 4.90 16.13 -4.19
CA ALA A 273 3.80 16.80 -3.50
C ALA A 273 3.38 15.99 -2.28
N GLN A 274 3.20 16.66 -1.14
CA GLN A 274 2.66 16.03 0.06
C GLN A 274 1.18 15.69 -0.15
N PHE A 275 0.80 14.45 0.15
CA PHE A 275 -0.59 14.01 0.11
C PHE A 275 -1.40 14.64 1.26
N LYS A 276 -2.46 15.36 0.90
CA LYS A 276 -3.40 16.01 1.84
C LYS A 276 -4.84 15.53 1.68
N GLY A 277 -5.06 14.47 0.89
CA GLY A 277 -6.39 13.92 0.65
C GLY A 277 -7.02 13.37 1.93
N GLY A 278 -8.34 13.44 2.06
CA GLY A 278 -9.07 12.85 3.19
C GLY A 278 -8.72 13.41 4.58
N ASN A 279 -8.09 14.59 4.67
CA ASN A 279 -7.50 15.13 5.89
C ASN A 279 -6.42 14.22 6.50
N PHE A 280 -5.61 13.60 5.65
CA PHE A 280 -4.47 12.79 6.09
C PHE A 280 -3.55 13.62 7.02
N PRO A 281 -3.36 13.20 8.28
CA PRO A 281 -2.58 13.96 9.25
C PRO A 281 -1.08 13.90 8.95
N PRO A 282 -0.27 14.83 9.49
CA PRO A 282 1.17 14.66 9.54
C PRO A 282 1.49 13.51 10.50
N VAL A 283 1.77 12.33 9.94
CA VAL A 283 2.04 11.10 10.68
C VAL A 283 3.10 10.30 9.95
N ALA A 284 3.92 9.56 10.69
CA ALA A 284 4.90 8.66 10.11
C ALA A 284 4.21 7.59 9.27
N VAL A 285 4.65 7.46 8.01
CA VAL A 285 4.24 6.39 7.10
C VAL A 285 5.41 5.42 7.01
N ARG A 286 5.26 4.25 7.63
CA ARG A 286 6.34 3.26 7.81
C ARG A 286 6.39 2.21 6.72
N ASP A 287 5.24 1.89 6.11
CA ASP A 287 5.15 0.96 5.00
C ASP A 287 4.01 1.33 4.04
N ILE A 288 4.16 0.93 2.77
CA ILE A 288 3.25 1.25 1.67
C ILE A 288 3.05 0.00 0.80
N ALA A 289 1.79 -0.36 0.58
CA ALA A 289 1.41 -1.39 -0.39
C ALA A 289 0.44 -0.84 -1.45
N VAL A 290 0.68 -1.16 -2.71
CA VAL A 290 -0.25 -0.91 -3.81
C VAL A 290 -1.01 -2.20 -4.10
N HIS A 291 -2.32 -2.21 -3.87
CA HIS A 291 -3.13 -3.40 -4.16
C HIS A 291 -3.28 -3.57 -5.68
N PRO A 292 -2.79 -4.67 -6.28
CA PRO A 292 -2.70 -4.78 -7.74
C PRO A 292 -4.08 -4.82 -8.44
N ARG A 293 -5.06 -5.49 -7.84
CA ARG A 293 -6.43 -5.57 -8.39
C ARG A 293 -7.23 -4.28 -8.18
N GLU A 294 -7.33 -3.81 -6.94
CA GLU A 294 -8.16 -2.64 -6.61
C GLU A 294 -7.53 -1.32 -7.04
N SER A 295 -6.21 -1.27 -7.22
CA SER A 295 -5.46 -0.02 -7.33
C SER A 295 -5.68 0.88 -6.10
N ASP A 296 -5.77 0.31 -4.91
CA ASP A 296 -5.81 1.08 -3.66
C ASP A 296 -4.38 1.22 -3.11
N LEU A 297 -4.05 2.38 -2.52
CA LEU A 297 -2.78 2.60 -1.82
C LEU A 297 -3.01 2.45 -0.32
N ILE A 298 -2.38 1.45 0.26
CA ILE A 298 -2.49 1.07 1.67
C ILE A 298 -1.26 1.60 2.40
N LEU A 299 -1.48 2.34 3.47
CA LEU A 299 -0.44 3.01 4.25
C LEU A 299 -0.46 2.46 5.68
N ALA A 300 0.67 1.94 6.15
CA ALA A 300 0.90 1.63 7.55
C ALA A 300 1.45 2.87 8.24
N THR A 301 0.70 3.40 9.23
CA THR A 301 1.08 4.62 9.94
C THR A 301 1.40 4.36 11.41
N HIS A 302 2.34 5.12 11.97
CA HIS A 302 2.65 5.03 13.39
C HIS A 302 1.57 5.75 14.22
N GLY A 303 0.91 5.02 15.12
CA GLY A 303 -0.10 5.58 16.06
C GLY A 303 -1.44 6.01 15.43
N ARG A 304 -1.65 5.81 14.12
CA ARG A 304 -2.92 6.16 13.43
C ARG A 304 -3.53 5.01 12.60
N GLY A 305 -3.02 3.78 12.76
CA GLY A 305 -3.55 2.58 12.13
C GLY A 305 -3.28 2.50 10.62
N ILE A 306 -4.17 1.81 9.90
CA ILE A 306 -4.09 1.65 8.45
C ILE A 306 -4.93 2.73 7.77
N TRP A 307 -4.32 3.43 6.80
CA TRP A 307 -5.02 4.33 5.90
C TRP A 307 -5.08 3.73 4.50
N ILE A 308 -6.22 3.88 3.83
CA ILE A 308 -6.40 3.43 2.46
C ILE A 308 -6.79 4.64 1.61
N VAL A 309 -5.96 4.98 0.63
CA VAL A 309 -6.36 5.87 -0.45
C VAL A 309 -7.05 5.00 -1.49
N ASP A 310 -8.38 5.00 -1.45
CA ASP A 310 -9.19 4.24 -2.40
C ASP A 310 -8.92 4.77 -3.81
N ASP A 311 -8.58 3.86 -4.74
CA ASP A 311 -8.35 4.12 -6.16
C ASP A 311 -7.27 5.17 -6.49
N ILE A 312 -6.04 4.75 -6.78
CA ILE A 312 -4.96 5.61 -7.28
C ILE A 312 -4.94 5.72 -8.81
N THR A 313 -5.88 5.12 -9.54
CA THR A 313 -5.90 5.25 -11.00
C THR A 313 -5.92 6.71 -11.49
N PRO A 314 -6.57 7.67 -10.79
CA PRO A 314 -6.45 9.06 -11.20
C PRO A 314 -5.03 9.62 -11.06
N LEU A 315 -4.25 9.16 -10.08
CA LEU A 315 -2.86 9.59 -9.94
C LEU A 315 -2.00 9.09 -11.10
N ARG A 316 -2.27 7.88 -11.61
CA ARG A 316 -1.59 7.34 -12.80
C ARG A 316 -1.90 8.12 -14.06
N ALA A 317 -3.10 8.69 -14.15
CA ALA A 317 -3.55 9.52 -15.27
C ALA A 317 -3.17 11.01 -15.13
N LEU A 318 -2.55 11.42 -14.01
CA LEU A 318 -1.99 12.77 -13.90
C LEU A 318 -0.67 12.83 -14.65
N THR A 319 -0.61 13.74 -15.61
CA THR A 319 0.61 14.10 -16.33
C THR A 319 0.82 15.62 -16.28
N LEU A 320 2.00 16.11 -16.67
CA LEU A 320 2.27 17.54 -16.76
C LEU A 320 1.30 18.24 -17.74
N GLU A 321 0.89 17.57 -18.81
CA GLU A 321 -0.13 18.08 -19.75
C GLU A 321 -1.51 18.19 -19.10
N VAL A 322 -1.89 17.22 -18.27
CA VAL A 322 -3.15 17.27 -17.50
C VAL A 322 -3.12 18.42 -16.50
N LEU A 323 -2.00 18.61 -15.79
CA LEU A 323 -1.82 19.71 -14.84
C LEU A 323 -1.77 21.09 -15.51
N ALA A 324 -1.43 21.16 -16.79
CA ALA A 324 -1.43 22.40 -17.55
C ALA A 324 -2.85 22.91 -17.88
N LYS A 325 -3.84 22.01 -18.00
CA LYS A 325 -5.25 22.33 -18.32
C LYS A 325 -5.94 23.06 -17.17
N ASP A 326 -6.86 23.98 -17.49
CA ASP A 326 -7.59 24.75 -16.46
C ASP A 326 -8.55 23.89 -15.64
N ALA A 327 -9.27 22.99 -16.30
CA ALA A 327 -10.05 21.92 -15.69
C ALA A 327 -10.21 20.76 -16.69
N THR A 328 -10.18 19.52 -16.18
CA THR A 328 -10.39 18.32 -17.00
C THR A 328 -10.85 17.17 -16.13
N PHE A 329 -11.61 16.25 -16.70
CA PHE A 329 -11.79 14.94 -16.08
C PHE A 329 -10.45 14.20 -16.03
N ILE A 330 -10.29 13.39 -14.99
CA ILE A 330 -9.20 12.44 -14.85
C ILE A 330 -9.83 11.06 -14.87
N GLU A 331 -9.25 10.15 -15.64
CA GLU A 331 -9.70 8.77 -15.69
C GLU A 331 -9.65 8.12 -14.29
N SER A 332 -10.70 7.38 -13.96
CA SER A 332 -10.81 6.59 -12.73
C SER A 332 -11.34 5.20 -13.07
N ARG A 333 -11.17 4.24 -12.15
CA ARG A 333 -11.73 2.90 -12.34
C ARG A 333 -13.26 2.95 -12.53
N PRO A 334 -13.87 1.97 -13.23
CA PRO A 334 -15.32 1.89 -13.36
C PRO A 334 -16.04 1.92 -12.01
N ALA A 335 -17.22 2.52 -11.97
CA ALA A 335 -18.08 2.49 -10.81
C ALA A 335 -18.75 1.12 -10.67
N VAL A 336 -18.67 0.52 -9.49
CA VAL A 336 -19.16 -0.84 -9.26
C VAL A 336 -20.50 -0.79 -8.52
N LEU A 337 -21.52 -1.44 -9.06
CA LEU A 337 -22.78 -1.67 -8.35
C LEU A 337 -22.56 -2.76 -7.29
N VAL A 338 -22.54 -2.35 -6.02
CA VAL A 338 -22.35 -3.26 -4.88
C VAL A 338 -23.68 -3.51 -4.18
N ILE A 339 -24.12 -4.77 -4.12
CA ILE A 339 -25.16 -5.17 -3.16
C ILE A 339 -24.48 -5.36 -1.81
N PRO A 340 -24.76 -4.54 -0.78
CA PRO A 340 -24.14 -4.72 0.53
C PRO A 340 -24.57 -6.05 1.14
N ALA A 341 -23.66 -6.68 1.88
CA ALA A 341 -24.02 -7.79 2.74
C ALA A 341 -24.94 -7.29 3.87
N SER A 342 -26.04 -8.02 4.10
CA SER A 342 -26.92 -7.79 5.24
C SER A 342 -26.49 -8.74 6.36
N GLU A 343 -25.65 -8.25 7.25
CA GLU A 343 -25.12 -9.03 8.36
C GLU A 343 -25.70 -8.56 9.70
N PHE A 344 -26.14 -9.51 10.52
CA PHE A 344 -26.47 -9.29 11.92
C PHE A 344 -25.43 -10.02 12.79
N GLY A 345 -24.91 -9.34 13.80
CA GLY A 345 -23.97 -9.93 14.76
C GLY A 345 -24.31 -9.51 16.18
N PHE A 346 -23.88 -10.33 17.13
CA PHE A 346 -23.98 -10.05 18.56
C PHE A 346 -22.64 -9.49 19.04
N THR A 347 -22.63 -8.26 19.55
CA THR A 347 -21.43 -7.60 20.04
C THR A 347 -21.22 -7.90 21.52
N GLY A 348 -19.95 -7.93 21.95
CA GLY A 348 -19.59 -7.91 23.38
C GLY A 348 -19.61 -6.49 23.95
N ASP A 349 -18.78 -6.23 24.96
CA ASP A 349 -18.78 -4.97 25.71
C ASP A 349 -18.38 -3.73 24.90
N ALA A 350 -17.64 -3.89 23.79
CA ALA A 350 -17.27 -2.80 22.89
C ALA A 350 -17.15 -3.26 21.43
N GLU A 351 -17.58 -2.41 20.50
CA GLU A 351 -17.38 -2.57 19.06
C GLU A 351 -16.69 -1.33 18.50
N TYR A 352 -15.71 -1.56 17.63
CA TYR A 352 -15.06 -0.52 16.85
C TYR A 352 -15.45 -0.71 15.40
N ASP A 353 -15.84 0.40 14.75
CA ASP A 353 -16.18 0.43 13.34
C ASP A 353 -15.31 1.42 12.56
N GLY A 354 -14.93 1.00 11.35
CA GLY A 354 -14.30 1.85 10.35
C GLY A 354 -15.28 2.20 9.25
N ARG A 355 -15.03 3.32 8.55
CA ARG A 355 -15.83 3.68 7.37
C ARG A 355 -15.65 2.65 6.25
N SER A 356 -16.76 2.21 5.65
CA SER A 356 -16.74 1.44 4.40
C SER A 356 -16.40 2.34 3.20
N ALA A 357 -15.93 1.73 2.11
CA ALA A 357 -15.83 2.42 0.83
C ALA A 357 -17.21 2.96 0.41
N SER A 358 -17.22 4.13 -0.24
CA SER A 358 -18.45 4.67 -0.80
C SER A 358 -19.03 3.71 -1.85
N GLN A 359 -20.35 3.54 -1.83
CA GLN A 359 -21.08 2.81 -2.86
C GLN A 359 -21.51 3.71 -4.02
N SER A 360 -21.07 4.98 -4.02
CA SER A 360 -21.32 5.93 -5.08
C SER A 360 -20.32 5.75 -6.22
N ALA A 361 -20.72 6.09 -7.43
CA ALA A 361 -19.78 6.34 -8.51
C ALA A 361 -18.96 7.59 -8.17
N VAL A 362 -17.63 7.44 -8.17
CA VAL A 362 -16.70 8.53 -7.91
C VAL A 362 -16.29 9.12 -9.25
N ILE A 363 -16.54 10.41 -9.44
CA ILE A 363 -16.14 11.16 -10.63
C ILE A 363 -14.94 12.04 -10.24
N THR A 364 -13.80 11.80 -10.88
CA THR A 364 -12.55 12.51 -10.57
C THR A 364 -12.22 13.56 -11.63
N TYR A 365 -11.77 14.74 -11.19
CA TYR A 365 -11.40 15.84 -12.09
C TYR A 365 -10.32 16.71 -11.47
N TYR A 366 -9.54 17.36 -12.33
CA TYR A 366 -8.52 18.33 -11.97
C TYR A 366 -9.05 19.76 -12.10
N GLN A 367 -8.61 20.63 -11.18
CA GLN A 367 -8.72 22.08 -11.33
C GLN A 367 -7.38 22.76 -11.05
N LYS A 368 -6.85 23.49 -12.02
CA LYS A 368 -5.58 24.22 -11.87
C LYS A 368 -5.63 25.29 -10.79
N LYS A 369 -6.79 25.95 -10.69
CA LYS A 369 -7.07 27.03 -9.73
C LYS A 369 -8.37 26.73 -8.97
N ARG A 370 -8.49 27.32 -7.79
CA ARG A 370 -9.74 27.30 -7.01
C ARG A 370 -10.86 27.94 -7.84
N HIS A 371 -12.02 27.31 -7.90
CA HIS A 371 -13.19 27.87 -8.57
C HIS A 371 -13.88 28.89 -7.67
N ILE A 372 -13.98 30.15 -8.12
CA ILE A 372 -14.49 31.26 -7.30
C ILE A 372 -15.83 31.79 -7.85
N PHE A 373 -15.98 31.88 -9.17
CA PHE A 373 -17.10 32.55 -9.82
C PHE A 373 -17.90 31.61 -10.73
N GLY A 374 -19.22 31.73 -10.69
CA GLY A 374 -20.15 30.95 -11.52
C GLY A 374 -20.39 29.53 -11.00
N ASP A 375 -21.26 28.81 -11.71
CA ASP A 375 -21.62 27.45 -11.36
C ASP A 375 -20.48 26.47 -11.57
N LEU A 376 -20.39 25.47 -10.70
CA LEU A 376 -19.62 24.26 -10.92
C LEU A 376 -20.48 23.07 -10.51
N LYS A 377 -21.02 22.37 -11.51
CA LYS A 377 -21.94 21.25 -11.32
C LYS A 377 -21.66 20.14 -12.33
N PHE A 378 -22.08 18.94 -11.99
CA PHE A 378 -21.97 17.75 -12.81
C PHE A 378 -23.37 17.27 -13.16
N GLU A 379 -23.64 17.06 -14.44
CA GLU A 379 -24.90 16.53 -14.94
C GLU A 379 -24.66 15.14 -15.54
N ILE A 380 -25.45 14.17 -15.11
CA ILE A 380 -25.30 12.77 -15.49
C ILE A 380 -26.47 12.40 -16.39
N TYR A 381 -26.15 11.87 -17.56
CA TYR A 381 -27.10 11.50 -18.61
C TYR A 381 -27.02 9.99 -18.87
N ASP A 382 -28.16 9.37 -19.15
CA ASP A 382 -28.21 7.98 -19.62
C ASP A 382 -27.91 7.89 -21.13
N SER A 383 -27.91 6.67 -21.66
CA SER A 383 -27.66 6.38 -23.08
C SER A 383 -28.71 6.98 -24.04
N SER A 384 -29.87 7.38 -23.52
CA SER A 384 -30.92 8.09 -24.28
C SER A 384 -30.78 9.62 -24.22
N ALA A 385 -29.66 10.12 -23.68
CA ALA A 385 -29.40 11.53 -23.42
C ALA A 385 -30.39 12.19 -22.45
N LYS A 386 -31.04 11.39 -21.57
CA LYS A 386 -31.93 11.91 -20.53
C LYS A 386 -31.13 12.23 -19.27
N LEU A 387 -31.37 13.42 -18.71
CA LEU A 387 -30.75 13.86 -17.46
C LEU A 387 -31.26 13.02 -16.27
N ILE A 388 -30.36 12.32 -15.61
CA ILE A 388 -30.63 11.47 -14.44
C ILE A 388 -30.41 12.24 -13.13
N SER A 389 -29.28 12.94 -13.02
CA SER A 389 -28.87 13.60 -11.78
C SER A 389 -28.03 14.84 -12.04
N THR A 390 -28.07 15.78 -11.09
CA THR A 390 -27.20 16.96 -11.05
C THR A 390 -26.54 17.01 -9.67
N ILE A 391 -25.21 17.14 -9.65
CA ILE A 391 -24.38 17.05 -8.44
C ILE A 391 -23.53 18.32 -8.34
N PRO A 392 -23.44 18.94 -7.15
CA PRO A 392 -22.55 20.09 -6.97
C PRO A 392 -21.07 19.68 -7.06
N GLY A 393 -20.25 20.53 -7.66
CA GLY A 393 -18.80 20.33 -7.70
C GLY A 393 -18.07 20.92 -6.49
N SER A 394 -16.95 20.28 -6.13
CA SER A 394 -15.96 20.85 -5.23
C SER A 394 -15.24 22.03 -5.89
N LYS A 395 -15.13 23.14 -5.17
CA LYS A 395 -14.48 24.36 -5.67
C LYS A 395 -12.97 24.39 -5.43
N ARG A 396 -12.38 23.35 -4.84
CA ARG A 396 -10.96 23.34 -4.43
C ARG A 396 -10.02 23.23 -5.63
N ARG A 397 -8.82 23.80 -5.49
CA ARG A 397 -7.70 23.56 -6.43
C ARG A 397 -7.21 22.12 -6.28
N GLY A 398 -6.72 21.54 -7.37
CA GLY A 398 -6.09 20.22 -7.42
C GLY A 398 -7.06 19.13 -7.90
N VAL A 399 -6.75 17.89 -7.54
CA VAL A 399 -7.61 16.73 -7.79
C VAL A 399 -8.82 16.80 -6.87
N ASN A 400 -10.00 16.67 -7.45
CA ASN A 400 -11.28 16.68 -6.76
C ASN A 400 -12.07 15.42 -7.13
N ARG A 401 -12.87 14.95 -6.17
CA ARG A 401 -13.80 13.85 -6.35
C ARG A 401 -15.20 14.29 -5.98
N VAL A 402 -16.18 13.94 -6.81
CA VAL A 402 -17.61 14.06 -6.48
C VAL A 402 -18.27 12.71 -6.59
N GLU A 403 -19.27 12.49 -5.77
CA GLU A 403 -19.95 11.20 -5.65
C GLU A 403 -21.35 11.28 -6.22
N TRP A 404 -21.65 10.36 -7.14
CA TRP A 404 -23.00 10.09 -7.60
C TRP A 404 -23.50 8.79 -6.98
N SER A 405 -24.61 8.84 -6.23
CA SER A 405 -25.19 7.66 -5.56
C SER A 405 -25.65 6.54 -6.50
N MET A 406 -25.54 6.71 -7.83
CA MET A 406 -26.00 5.77 -8.84
C MET A 406 -27.49 5.44 -8.69
N ARG A 407 -28.28 6.43 -8.27
CA ARG A 407 -29.73 6.32 -8.12
C ARG A 407 -30.45 7.33 -9.00
N MET A 408 -31.63 6.93 -9.45
CA MET A 408 -32.61 7.83 -10.04
C MET A 408 -33.26 8.69 -8.95
N LYS A 409 -34.04 9.70 -9.34
CA LYS A 409 -34.89 10.43 -8.38
C LYS A 409 -35.89 9.47 -7.73
N ALA A 410 -36.20 9.74 -6.47
CA ALA A 410 -37.24 9.01 -5.76
C ALA A 410 -38.58 9.11 -6.51
N PRO A 411 -39.39 8.03 -6.55
CA PRO A 411 -40.71 8.06 -7.15
C PRO A 411 -41.60 9.09 -6.44
N LYS A 412 -42.43 9.80 -7.20
CA LYS A 412 -43.42 10.72 -6.61
C LYS A 412 -44.55 9.89 -6.01
N VAL A 413 -44.70 9.91 -4.69
CA VAL A 413 -45.81 9.27 -3.98
C VAL A 413 -46.91 10.30 -3.65
N PRO A 414 -48.20 9.98 -3.86
CA PRO A 414 -49.32 10.86 -3.49
C PRO A 414 -49.36 11.10 -1.96
N PRO A 415 -49.74 12.30 -1.50
CA PRO A 415 -49.79 12.63 -0.06
C PRO A 415 -50.64 11.68 0.78
N ALA A 416 -51.73 11.14 0.23
CA ALA A 416 -52.68 10.28 0.93
C ALA A 416 -52.13 8.87 1.28
N ALA A 417 -51.04 8.42 0.63
CA ALA A 417 -50.36 7.18 0.97
C ALA A 417 -49.32 7.34 2.11
N GLY A 418 -49.14 8.56 2.64
CA GLY A 418 -48.17 8.91 3.68
C GLY A 418 -48.60 8.66 5.13
N LEU A 419 -49.77 8.05 5.38
CA LEU A 419 -50.23 7.70 6.73
C LEU A 419 -49.47 6.51 7.34
N VAL A 420 -48.76 5.74 6.51
CA VAL A 420 -47.80 4.71 6.94
C VAL A 420 -46.47 5.02 6.24
N PRO A 421 -45.39 5.37 6.97
CA PRO A 421 -44.10 5.67 6.36
C PRO A 421 -43.56 4.44 5.61
N ASN A 422 -43.69 4.41 4.29
CA ASN A 422 -42.98 3.42 3.49
C ASN A 422 -41.55 3.94 3.29
N PHE A 423 -40.61 3.51 4.14
CA PHE A 423 -39.21 3.94 4.11
C PHE A 423 -38.56 3.85 2.70
N PHE A 424 -39.06 2.96 1.84
CA PHE A 424 -38.55 2.78 0.48
C PHE A 424 -39.01 3.84 -0.53
N SER A 425 -40.03 4.67 -0.24
CA SER A 425 -40.49 5.71 -1.19
C SER A 425 -39.58 6.95 -1.26
N PHE A 426 -38.62 7.09 -0.33
CA PHE A 426 -37.67 8.21 -0.29
C PHE A 426 -36.38 7.94 -1.06
N VAL A 427 -36.15 6.70 -1.50
CA VAL A 427 -34.92 6.29 -2.17
C VAL A 427 -35.26 5.87 -3.59
N GLY A 428 -34.68 6.56 -4.57
CA GLY A 428 -34.85 6.18 -5.97
C GLY A 428 -34.18 4.84 -6.29
N PRO A 429 -34.70 4.12 -7.31
CA PRO A 429 -34.09 2.87 -7.76
C PRO A 429 -32.64 3.14 -8.20
N ARG A 430 -31.79 2.12 -8.05
CA ARG A 430 -30.45 2.18 -8.63
C ARG A 430 -30.54 2.17 -10.14
N VAL A 431 -29.58 2.81 -10.78
CA VAL A 431 -29.44 2.75 -12.23
C VAL A 431 -28.92 1.36 -12.64
N MET A 432 -29.15 0.99 -13.90
CA MET A 432 -28.60 -0.23 -14.47
C MET A 432 -27.10 -0.07 -14.78
N GLU A 433 -26.40 -1.17 -14.93
CA GLU A 433 -25.08 -1.16 -15.56
C GLU A 433 -25.13 -0.56 -16.97
N GLY A 434 -24.00 0.01 -17.40
CA GLY A 434 -23.91 0.69 -18.68
C GLY A 434 -22.97 1.89 -18.65
N THR A 435 -22.97 2.63 -19.74
CA THR A 435 -22.18 3.85 -19.89
C THR A 435 -23.09 5.06 -19.73
N TYR A 436 -22.69 5.98 -18.85
CA TYR A 436 -23.38 7.23 -18.57
C TYR A 436 -22.49 8.39 -18.99
N THR A 437 -23.08 9.42 -19.60
CA THR A 437 -22.35 10.62 -19.96
C THR A 437 -22.37 11.61 -18.81
N VAL A 438 -21.19 12.07 -18.38
CA VAL A 438 -21.03 13.08 -17.32
C VAL A 438 -20.58 14.39 -17.95
N LYS A 439 -21.36 15.45 -17.74
CA LYS A 439 -21.02 16.82 -18.14
C LYS A 439 -20.60 17.64 -16.92
N MET A 440 -19.38 18.15 -16.91
CA MET A 440 -18.92 19.16 -15.94
C MET A 440 -19.20 20.54 -16.52
N ILE A 441 -20.10 21.28 -15.89
CA ILE A 441 -20.47 22.65 -16.25
C ILE A 441 -19.73 23.58 -15.29
N LYS A 442 -18.80 24.37 -15.81
CA LYS A 442 -17.97 25.32 -15.07
C LYS A 442 -18.14 26.72 -15.68
N GLY A 443 -19.02 27.52 -15.11
CA GLY A 443 -19.42 28.80 -15.70
C GLY A 443 -20.02 28.60 -17.09
N LYS A 444 -19.33 29.09 -18.13
CA LYS A 444 -19.74 28.91 -19.54
C LYS A 444 -19.12 27.68 -20.19
N ASP A 445 -18.09 27.10 -19.57
CA ASP A 445 -17.36 25.97 -20.13
C ASP A 445 -18.06 24.66 -19.78
N THR A 446 -18.08 23.73 -20.73
CA THR A 446 -18.62 22.38 -20.54
C THR A 446 -17.58 21.35 -20.96
N HIS A 447 -17.25 20.45 -20.06
CA HIS A 447 -16.42 19.27 -20.36
C HIS A 447 -17.29 18.03 -20.25
N THR A 448 -16.99 17.01 -21.05
CA THR A 448 -17.77 15.76 -21.07
C THR A 448 -16.83 14.57 -20.94
N THR A 449 -17.27 13.55 -20.21
CA THR A 449 -16.61 12.23 -20.14
C THR A 449 -17.67 11.13 -20.05
N ASP A 450 -17.25 9.91 -20.33
CA ASP A 450 -18.05 8.73 -20.05
C ASP A 450 -17.71 8.17 -18.67
N LEU A 451 -18.74 7.67 -17.98
CA LEU A 451 -18.67 6.96 -16.71
C LEU A 451 -19.24 5.56 -16.91
N LYS A 452 -18.39 4.55 -16.73
CA LYS A 452 -18.81 3.14 -16.81
C LYS A 452 -19.31 2.67 -15.45
N VAL A 453 -20.51 2.11 -15.43
CA VAL A 453 -21.12 1.43 -14.28
C VAL A 453 -21.17 -0.07 -14.57
N VAL A 454 -20.58 -0.88 -13.70
CA VAL A 454 -20.42 -2.34 -13.91
C VAL A 454 -21.00 -3.13 -12.73
N PRO A 455 -21.45 -4.38 -12.95
CA PRO A 455 -21.93 -5.23 -11.86
C PRO A 455 -20.77 -5.67 -10.95
N GLY A 456 -21.02 -5.63 -9.63
CA GLY A 456 -20.06 -6.14 -8.64
C GLY A 456 -19.93 -7.67 -8.65
N PRO A 457 -18.91 -8.23 -7.97
CA PRO A 457 -18.61 -9.67 -8.01
C PRO A 457 -19.79 -10.56 -7.58
N ALA A 458 -20.58 -10.14 -6.59
CA ALA A 458 -21.76 -10.88 -6.12
C ALA A 458 -22.89 -10.92 -7.16
N LEU A 459 -23.06 -9.84 -7.95
CA LEU A 459 -24.03 -9.79 -9.05
C LEU A 459 -23.61 -10.70 -10.21
N GLN A 460 -22.31 -10.71 -10.54
CA GLN A 460 -21.76 -11.58 -11.59
C GLN A 460 -21.85 -13.09 -11.25
N ALA A 461 -21.89 -13.45 -9.97
CA ALA A 461 -22.09 -14.82 -9.52
C ALA A 461 -23.56 -15.24 -9.63
N TYR A 462 -24.50 -14.32 -9.37
CA TYR A 462 -25.93 -14.56 -9.53
C TYR A 462 -26.31 -14.83 -11.00
N GLU A 463 -25.79 -14.04 -11.94
CA GLU A 463 -26.05 -14.21 -13.38
C GLU A 463 -25.48 -15.51 -13.95
N ARG A 464 -24.37 -16.00 -13.38
CA ARG A 464 -23.83 -17.32 -13.74
C ARG A 464 -24.63 -18.49 -13.16
N GLY A 465 -25.35 -18.26 -12.05
CA GLY A 465 -26.21 -19.26 -11.42
C GLY A 465 -27.61 -19.36 -12.02
N SER A 466 -28.13 -18.28 -12.62
CA SER A 466 -29.45 -18.24 -13.25
C SER A 466 -29.49 -18.78 -14.69
N GLY A 467 -28.34 -19.19 -15.24
CA GLY A 467 -28.25 -19.93 -16.50
C GLY A 467 -28.71 -21.39 -16.44
N ALA A 468 -29.18 -21.87 -15.27
CA ALA A 468 -29.90 -23.13 -15.16
C ALA A 468 -31.35 -22.93 -15.62
N SER A 469 -31.60 -23.33 -16.86
CA SER A 469 -32.89 -23.51 -17.51
C SER A 469 -34.03 -23.92 -16.57
N VAL A 470 -35.13 -23.16 -16.63
CA VAL A 470 -36.50 -23.71 -16.69
C VAL A 470 -37.20 -23.08 -17.88
#